data_AF-H3GZ88-F1
#
_entry.id   AF-H3GZ88-F1
#
_cell.length_a   1.000
_cell.length_b   1.000
_cell.length_c   1.000
_cell.angle_alpha   90.00
_cell.angle_beta   90.00
_cell.angle_gamma   90.00
#
_symmetry.space_group_name_H-M   'P 1'
#
loop_
_entity.id
_entity.type
_entity.pdbx_description
1 polymer ?
#
loop_
_entity_poly.entity_id
_entity_poly.type
_entity_poly.pdbx_seq_one_letter_code
_entity_poly.pdbx_strand_id
1 'polypeptide(L)'
;MRSFFVLLLTLATVLACSSDVEAATSTSARSINKFESTFKRALRSETKTNVDTSEEEERIVPAPTWLTKFRVWKLKREAGFQLSKTPKQLQKEAEKAKKELLKEKKEYDQWLAAKISPETIYTKLGLTNLGAKASESSNFRRHQAYMKVFKDRAQAGGKDASWIRKWLINYRLGKLKSKAATEMTKADKQLVKEKEEYDRWLDAGFKPNYMYEKLGLKELGSKAPDSINYRRWQEYSKLWDDAKKANVAS
;
A
#
# COMPACT_ATOMS: atom_id res chain seq x y z
N MET A 1 4.36 -14.52 -35.75
CA MET A 1 5.34 -15.16 -34.83
C MET A 1 6.63 -14.36 -34.57
N ARG A 2 6.96 -13.30 -35.33
CA ARG A 2 8.22 -12.53 -35.15
C ARG A 2 8.19 -11.49 -34.01
N SER A 3 7.02 -11.04 -33.58
CA SER A 3 6.86 -10.01 -32.54
C SER A 3 7.20 -10.49 -31.11
N PHE A 4 7.02 -11.78 -30.82
CA PHE A 4 7.35 -12.35 -29.51
C PHE A 4 8.87 -12.45 -29.26
N PHE A 5 9.67 -12.67 -30.31
CA PHE A 5 11.12 -12.75 -30.19
C PHE A 5 11.75 -11.40 -29.86
N VAL A 6 11.21 -10.30 -30.40
CA VAL A 6 11.70 -8.94 -30.08
C VAL A 6 11.44 -8.60 -28.62
N LEU A 7 10.28 -9.00 -28.08
CA LEU A 7 9.91 -8.77 -26.68
C LEU A 7 10.74 -9.61 -25.69
N LEU A 8 11.07 -10.85 -26.06
CA LEU A 8 11.96 -11.69 -25.26
C LEU A 8 13.41 -11.18 -25.28
N LEU A 9 13.88 -10.65 -26.41
CA LEU A 9 15.23 -10.12 -26.56
C LEU A 9 15.43 -8.83 -25.74
N THR A 10 14.42 -7.94 -25.70
CA THR A 10 14.47 -6.71 -24.89
C THR A 10 14.38 -7.00 -23.39
N LEU A 11 13.59 -7.99 -22.98
CA LEU A 11 13.52 -8.38 -21.56
C LEU A 11 14.85 -8.99 -21.07
N ALA A 12 15.52 -9.79 -21.90
CA ALA A 12 16.80 -10.41 -21.56
C ALA A 12 17.95 -9.38 -21.43
N THR A 13 17.95 -8.34 -22.27
CA THR A 13 18.96 -7.27 -22.22
C THR A 13 18.82 -6.41 -20.97
N VAL A 14 17.59 -6.08 -20.55
CA VAL A 14 17.36 -5.32 -19.31
C VAL A 14 17.79 -6.11 -18.07
N LEU A 15 17.58 -7.43 -18.04
CA LEU A 15 18.06 -8.26 -16.92
C LEU A 15 19.60 -8.34 -16.88
N ALA A 16 20.27 -8.46 -18.03
CA ALA A 16 21.72 -8.58 -18.09
C ALA A 16 22.46 -7.29 -17.65
N CYS A 17 21.85 -6.12 -17.81
CA CYS A 17 22.46 -4.83 -17.42
C CYS A 17 22.27 -4.45 -15.94
N SER A 18 21.63 -5.30 -15.12
CA SER A 18 21.23 -4.93 -13.75
C SER A 18 22.07 -5.57 -12.62
N SER A 19 23.17 -6.26 -12.93
CA SER A 19 23.97 -6.99 -11.94
C SER A 19 25.31 -6.35 -11.52
N ASP A 20 25.68 -5.17 -12.03
CA ASP A 20 26.99 -4.56 -11.72
C ASP A 20 26.88 -3.29 -10.86
N VAL A 21 26.35 -3.38 -9.64
CA VAL A 21 26.57 -2.37 -8.59
C VAL A 21 26.63 -3.04 -7.22
N GLU A 22 27.68 -3.82 -6.95
CA GLU A 22 28.04 -4.19 -5.56
C GLU A 22 29.49 -4.68 -5.46
N ALA A 23 30.45 -3.77 -5.62
CA ALA A 23 31.81 -3.95 -5.11
C ALA A 23 32.60 -2.63 -5.15
N ALA A 24 32.65 -1.92 -4.02
CA ALA A 24 33.82 -1.20 -3.51
C ALA A 24 33.39 -0.19 -2.44
N THR A 25 33.70 -0.47 -1.17
CA THR A 25 34.56 0.44 -0.40
C THR A 25 35.05 -0.26 0.86
N SER A 26 36.36 -0.15 0.99
CA SER A 26 37.28 -0.76 1.93
C SER A 26 37.11 -0.33 3.38
N THR A 27 37.27 -1.34 4.23
CA THR A 27 37.90 -1.35 5.56
C THR A 27 38.94 -0.23 5.78
N SER A 28 38.79 0.54 6.86
CA SER A 28 39.90 1.24 7.52
C SER A 28 39.67 1.28 9.03
N ALA A 29 40.72 0.91 9.77
CA ALA A 29 40.73 0.64 11.20
C ALA A 29 41.16 1.87 12.03
N ARG A 30 40.54 2.05 13.21
CA ARG A 30 41.06 2.75 14.41
C ARG A 30 39.96 2.66 15.49
N SER A 31 40.06 1.82 16.51
CA SER A 31 40.95 1.86 17.68
C SER A 31 40.95 3.20 18.43
N ILE A 32 40.47 3.13 19.68
CA ILE A 32 40.81 3.97 20.84
C ILE A 32 40.27 5.41 20.85
N ASN A 33 39.20 5.67 21.61
CA ASN A 33 39.30 6.41 22.88
C ASN A 33 37.94 6.66 23.58
N LYS A 34 37.99 6.59 24.91
CA LYS A 34 37.01 7.14 25.86
C LYS A 34 36.60 8.55 25.45
N PHE A 35 35.30 8.83 25.45
CA PHE A 35 34.78 10.19 25.53
C PHE A 35 33.69 10.26 26.59
N GLU A 36 34.11 10.59 27.81
CA GLU A 36 33.25 11.23 28.81
C GLU A 36 32.80 12.58 28.25
N SER A 37 31.60 12.65 27.68
CA SER A 37 30.94 13.93 27.45
C SER A 37 29.97 14.21 28.59
N THR A 38 30.50 14.96 29.54
CA THR A 38 29.72 15.84 30.41
C THR A 38 28.79 16.71 29.56
N PHE A 39 27.51 16.37 29.51
CA PHE A 39 26.48 17.26 28.97
C PHE A 39 26.27 18.42 29.95
N LYS A 40 27.16 19.41 29.88
CA LYS A 40 26.90 20.77 30.38
C LYS A 40 25.83 21.37 29.48
N ARG A 41 24.59 21.27 29.97
CA ARG A 41 23.41 21.98 29.50
C ARG A 41 23.68 23.49 29.57
N ALA A 42 24.19 24.05 28.48
CA ALA A 42 24.33 25.49 28.31
C ALA A 42 22.94 26.08 28.07
N LEU A 43 22.37 26.67 29.12
CA LEU A 43 21.28 27.63 29.02
C LEU A 43 21.83 28.87 28.32
N ARG A 44 21.60 29.00 27.02
CA ARG A 44 21.70 30.29 26.34
C ARG A 44 20.42 31.07 26.59
N SER A 45 20.54 32.14 27.36
CA SER A 45 19.61 33.25 27.40
C SER A 45 19.88 34.17 26.21
N GLU A 46 19.08 34.06 25.14
CA GLU A 46 19.07 35.07 24.06
C GLU A 46 17.82 35.94 24.18
N THR A 47 18.06 37.09 24.79
CA THR A 47 17.63 38.44 24.38
C THR A 47 16.50 38.57 23.36
N LYS A 48 15.41 39.13 23.87
CA LYS A 48 14.41 40.02 23.26
C LYS A 48 14.78 40.58 21.87
N THR A 49 14.02 40.17 20.88
CA THR A 49 13.66 41.01 19.73
C THR A 49 12.15 41.20 19.72
N ASN A 50 11.73 42.45 19.90
CA ASN A 50 10.40 42.92 19.58
C ASN A 50 10.21 42.74 18.06
N VAL A 51 9.39 41.79 17.65
CA VAL A 51 8.69 41.85 16.38
C VAL A 51 7.25 41.45 16.66
N ASP A 52 6.40 42.46 16.52
CA ASP A 52 4.96 42.40 16.54
C ASP A 52 4.50 41.61 15.30
N THR A 53 4.04 40.38 15.51
CA THR A 53 3.24 39.62 14.55
C THR A 53 2.32 38.74 15.37
N SER A 54 1.35 39.43 15.97
CA SER A 54 0.11 38.85 16.42
C SER A 54 -0.62 38.22 15.24
N GLU A 55 -1.32 37.11 15.52
CA GLU A 55 -2.24 36.40 14.61
C GLU A 55 -1.60 35.39 13.65
N GLU A 56 -1.26 34.17 14.14
CA GLU A 56 -1.60 32.92 13.41
C GLU A 56 -1.27 31.59 14.14
N GLU A 57 -0.85 31.61 15.41
CA GLU A 57 -0.78 30.37 16.21
C GLU A 57 -1.70 30.48 17.42
N GLU A 58 -2.94 29.98 17.27
CA GLU A 58 -3.67 29.25 18.33
C GLU A 58 -5.10 28.99 17.87
N ARG A 59 -5.27 27.99 16.98
CA ARG A 59 -6.52 27.21 16.96
C ARG A 59 -6.51 26.17 18.08
N ILE A 60 -6.01 26.55 19.26
CA ILE A 60 -6.36 25.90 20.51
C ILE A 60 -7.74 26.47 20.83
N VAL A 61 -8.78 25.70 20.50
CA VAL A 61 -10.14 25.96 20.97
C VAL A 61 -10.04 26.43 22.43
N PRO A 62 -10.61 27.57 22.83
CA PRO A 62 -10.51 28.10 24.18
C PRO A 62 -11.21 27.14 25.13
N ALA A 63 -10.50 26.10 25.51
CA ALA A 63 -10.92 25.17 26.52
C ALA A 63 -10.94 25.98 27.81
N PRO A 64 -12.05 25.96 28.56
CA PRO A 64 -12.13 26.61 29.85
C PRO A 64 -10.88 26.34 30.69
N THR A 65 -10.31 27.36 31.32
CA THR A 65 -9.05 27.29 32.10
C THR A 65 -9.07 26.21 33.19
N TRP A 66 -10.25 25.77 33.61
CA TRP A 66 -10.42 24.65 34.55
C TRP A 66 -10.19 23.27 33.88
N LEU A 67 -10.58 23.09 32.61
CA LEU A 67 -10.35 21.85 31.85
C LEU A 67 -8.87 21.64 31.53
N THR A 68 -8.12 22.71 31.24
CA THR A 68 -6.66 22.63 31.04
C THR A 68 -5.96 22.31 32.35
N LYS A 69 -6.32 22.97 33.47
CA LYS A 69 -5.81 22.63 34.81
C LYS A 69 -6.11 21.18 35.21
N PHE A 70 -7.31 20.68 34.93
CA PHE A 70 -7.68 19.28 35.22
C PHE A 70 -6.89 18.29 34.36
N ARG A 71 -6.71 18.57 33.06
CA ARG A 71 -5.87 17.74 32.17
C ARG A 71 -4.42 17.68 32.65
N VAL A 72 -3.84 18.83 33.02
CA VAL A 72 -2.48 18.91 33.54
C VAL A 72 -2.35 18.15 34.87
N TRP A 73 -3.31 18.29 35.77
CA TRP A 73 -3.35 17.53 37.02
C TRP A 73 -3.47 16.02 36.79
N LYS A 74 -4.33 15.59 35.86
CA LYS A 74 -4.49 14.17 35.48
C LYS A 74 -3.20 13.60 34.92
N LEU A 75 -2.54 14.30 33.99
CA LEU A 75 -1.24 13.91 33.44
C LEU A 75 -0.16 13.84 34.53
N LYS A 76 -0.11 14.80 35.45
CA LYS A 76 0.85 14.80 36.57
C LYS A 76 0.60 13.64 37.54
N ARG A 77 -0.66 13.26 37.76
CA ARG A 77 -1.04 12.11 38.58
C ARG A 77 -0.72 10.79 37.89
N GLU A 78 -0.98 10.65 36.60
CA GLU A 78 -0.62 9.46 35.82
C GLU A 78 0.91 9.30 35.75
N ALA A 79 1.67 10.37 35.52
CA ALA A 79 3.13 10.35 35.54
C ALA A 79 3.68 10.02 36.94
N GLY A 80 3.14 10.64 37.99
CA GLY A 80 3.50 10.32 39.38
C GLY A 80 3.18 8.87 39.76
N PHE A 81 2.06 8.33 39.28
CA PHE A 81 1.70 6.93 39.49
C PHE A 81 2.66 5.98 38.75
N GLN A 82 3.01 6.30 37.49
CA GLN A 82 3.99 5.54 36.70
C GLN A 82 5.39 5.57 37.34
N LEU A 83 5.81 6.71 37.90
CA LEU A 83 7.07 6.87 38.63
C LEU A 83 7.05 6.23 40.03
N SER A 84 5.87 6.09 40.65
CA SER A 84 5.71 5.42 41.96
C SER A 84 5.62 3.90 41.88
N LYS A 85 5.53 3.33 40.66
CA LYS A 85 5.66 1.89 40.49
C LYS A 85 7.04 1.47 40.98
N THR A 86 7.08 0.76 42.10
CA THR A 86 8.32 0.23 42.63
C THR A 86 9.02 -0.62 41.56
N PRO A 87 10.37 -0.68 41.53
CA PRO A 87 11.10 -1.49 40.54
C PRO A 87 10.65 -2.96 40.55
N LYS A 88 10.18 -3.46 41.70
CA LYS A 88 9.58 -4.80 41.85
C LYS A 88 8.27 -4.97 41.06
N GLN A 89 7.43 -3.94 40.95
CA GLN A 89 6.19 -3.99 40.16
C GLN A 89 6.47 -3.96 38.65
N LEU A 90 7.41 -3.12 38.21
CA LEU A 90 7.89 -3.09 36.82
C LEU A 90 8.48 -4.43 36.39
N GLN A 91 9.30 -5.06 37.26
CA GLN A 91 9.83 -6.40 37.01
C GLN A 91 8.71 -7.44 36.87
N LYS A 92 7.70 -7.42 37.75
CA LYS A 92 6.55 -8.32 37.66
C LYS A 92 5.72 -8.12 36.38
N GLU A 93 5.50 -6.88 35.95
CA GLU A 93 4.81 -6.58 34.69
C GLU A 93 5.62 -7.07 33.48
N ALA A 94 6.93 -6.83 33.47
CA ALA A 94 7.82 -7.30 32.41
C ALA A 94 7.88 -8.84 32.35
N GLU A 95 7.91 -9.52 33.50
CA GLU A 95 7.85 -10.98 33.57
C GLU A 95 6.51 -11.53 33.06
N LYS A 96 5.39 -10.89 33.42
CA LYS A 96 4.06 -11.26 32.89
C LYS A 96 4.02 -11.10 31.37
N ALA A 97 4.47 -9.96 30.85
CA ALA A 97 4.55 -9.72 29.41
C ALA A 97 5.44 -10.74 28.69
N LYS A 98 6.62 -11.07 29.26
CA LYS A 98 7.49 -12.14 28.71
C LYS A 98 6.79 -13.49 28.71
N LYS A 99 6.07 -13.84 29.77
CA LYS A 99 5.31 -15.10 29.86
C LYS A 99 4.18 -15.14 28.81
N GLU A 100 3.47 -14.04 28.60
CA GLU A 100 2.44 -13.92 27.57
C GLU A 100 3.03 -14.07 26.17
N LEU A 101 4.13 -13.37 25.86
CA LEU A 101 4.83 -13.50 24.58
C LEU A 101 5.33 -14.93 24.33
N LEU A 102 5.79 -15.63 25.37
CA LEU A 102 6.18 -17.04 25.27
C LEU A 102 4.99 -17.96 24.99
N LYS A 103 3.82 -17.68 25.58
CA LYS A 103 2.59 -18.43 25.31
C LYS A 103 2.14 -18.22 23.86
N GLU A 104 2.11 -16.97 23.40
CA GLU A 104 1.78 -16.64 22.01
C GLU A 104 2.75 -17.31 21.03
N LYS A 105 4.05 -17.25 21.29
CA LYS A 105 5.04 -17.90 20.43
C LYS A 105 4.80 -19.41 20.31
N LYS A 106 4.55 -20.09 21.44
CA LYS A 106 4.24 -21.53 21.45
C LYS A 106 2.99 -21.86 20.65
N GLU A 107 1.97 -21.02 20.74
CA GLU A 107 0.75 -21.18 19.97
C GLU A 107 0.98 -20.98 18.47
N TYR A 108 1.77 -19.98 18.07
CA TYR A 108 2.17 -19.79 16.66
C TYR A 108 2.96 -20.99 16.14
N ASP A 109 3.87 -21.54 16.94
CA ASP A 109 4.63 -22.74 16.60
C ASP A 109 3.69 -23.95 16.44
N GLN A 110 2.68 -24.08 17.30
CA GLN A 110 1.64 -25.12 17.15
C GLN A 110 0.83 -24.94 15.87
N TRP A 111 0.44 -23.72 15.51
CA TRP A 111 -0.28 -23.44 14.26
C TRP A 111 0.56 -23.75 13.02
N LEU A 112 1.86 -23.45 13.07
CA LEU A 112 2.81 -23.80 12.01
C LEU A 112 3.01 -25.31 11.90
N ALA A 113 3.16 -26.00 13.03
CA ALA A 113 3.30 -27.46 13.07
C ALA A 113 2.05 -28.16 12.52
N ALA A 114 0.86 -27.62 12.81
CA ALA A 114 -0.41 -28.05 12.25
C ALA A 114 -0.64 -27.59 10.80
N LYS A 115 0.34 -26.91 10.18
CA LYS A 115 0.30 -26.37 8.81
C LYS A 115 -0.93 -25.50 8.52
N ILE A 116 -1.36 -24.73 9.51
CA ILE A 116 -2.54 -23.87 9.39
C ILE A 116 -2.15 -22.61 8.62
N SER A 117 -2.89 -22.32 7.54
CA SER A 117 -2.63 -21.12 6.73
C SER A 117 -3.04 -19.84 7.49
N PRO A 118 -2.41 -18.69 7.18
CA PRO A 118 -2.82 -17.41 7.75
C PRO A 118 -4.29 -17.04 7.47
N GLU A 119 -4.88 -17.50 6.37
CA GLU A 119 -6.31 -17.30 6.08
C GLU A 119 -7.20 -18.12 7.02
N THR A 120 -6.84 -19.38 7.28
CA THR A 120 -7.56 -20.21 8.26
C THR A 120 -7.45 -19.65 9.67
N ILE A 121 -6.31 -19.03 10.04
CA ILE A 121 -6.21 -18.33 11.32
C ILE A 121 -7.07 -17.07 11.35
N TYR A 122 -7.16 -16.34 10.23
CA TYR A 122 -8.03 -15.17 10.13
C TYR A 122 -9.50 -15.52 10.39
N THR A 123 -9.97 -16.62 9.79
CA THR A 123 -11.34 -17.13 10.02
C THR A 123 -11.52 -17.66 11.44
N LYS A 124 -10.56 -18.45 11.96
CA LYS A 124 -10.62 -18.99 13.34
C LYS A 124 -10.66 -17.91 14.41
N LEU A 125 -10.03 -16.76 14.17
CA LEU A 125 -10.05 -15.61 15.08
C LEU A 125 -11.34 -14.78 14.95
N GLY A 126 -12.30 -15.20 14.13
CA GLY A 126 -13.57 -14.52 13.91
C GLY A 126 -13.46 -13.21 13.12
N LEU A 127 -12.32 -12.95 12.46
CA LEU A 127 -12.07 -11.67 11.80
C LEU A 127 -12.91 -11.48 10.54
N THR A 128 -13.37 -12.57 9.91
CA THR A 128 -14.30 -12.50 8.77
C THR A 128 -15.64 -11.89 9.13
N ASN A 129 -16.11 -12.09 10.37
CA ASN A 129 -17.41 -11.61 10.81
C ASN A 129 -17.39 -10.11 11.16
N LEU A 130 -16.21 -9.53 11.36
CA LEU A 130 -16.04 -8.12 11.73
C LEU A 130 -16.00 -7.17 10.53
N GLY A 131 -15.77 -7.70 9.31
CA GLY A 131 -15.68 -6.91 8.09
C GLY A 131 -14.68 -5.76 8.22
N ALA A 132 -15.12 -4.52 7.98
CA ALA A 132 -14.29 -3.32 8.07
C ALA A 132 -13.72 -3.05 9.48
N LYS A 133 -14.40 -3.51 10.55
CA LYS A 133 -13.96 -3.32 11.94
C LYS A 133 -12.91 -4.33 12.38
N ALA A 134 -12.54 -5.29 11.52
CA ALA A 134 -11.56 -6.31 11.87
C ALA A 134 -10.23 -5.69 12.33
N SER A 135 -9.77 -4.61 11.68
CA SER A 135 -8.50 -3.95 11.99
C SER A 135 -8.40 -3.36 13.39
N GLU A 136 -9.52 -3.07 14.03
CA GLU A 136 -9.58 -2.49 15.38
C GLU A 136 -9.53 -3.57 16.48
N SER A 137 -9.73 -4.83 16.11
CA SER A 137 -9.79 -5.93 17.08
C SER A 137 -8.40 -6.36 17.56
N SER A 138 -8.31 -6.77 18.83
CA SER A 138 -7.10 -7.40 19.39
C SER A 138 -6.69 -8.67 18.62
N ASN A 139 -7.67 -9.42 18.13
CA ASN A 139 -7.47 -10.61 17.32
C ASN A 139 -6.76 -10.32 16.00
N PHE A 140 -6.99 -9.14 15.39
CA PHE A 140 -6.29 -8.76 14.17
C PHE A 140 -4.80 -8.53 14.42
N ARG A 141 -4.43 -7.95 15.57
CA ARG A 141 -3.03 -7.84 15.99
C ARG A 141 -2.38 -9.22 16.13
N ARG A 142 -3.09 -10.20 16.70
CA ARG A 142 -2.63 -11.58 16.83
C ARG A 142 -2.43 -12.24 15.46
N HIS A 143 -3.36 -12.03 14.53
CA HIS A 143 -3.24 -12.48 13.14
C HIS A 143 -2.02 -11.88 12.44
N GLN A 144 -1.78 -10.58 12.61
CA GLN A 144 -0.61 -9.90 12.03
C GLN A 144 0.70 -10.45 12.61
N ALA A 145 0.75 -10.68 13.93
CA ALA A 145 1.90 -11.29 14.57
C ALA A 145 2.17 -12.69 14.00
N TYR A 146 1.14 -13.52 13.86
CA TYR A 146 1.27 -14.83 13.21
C TYR A 146 1.75 -14.72 11.76
N MET A 147 1.18 -13.79 10.98
CA MET A 147 1.59 -13.55 9.59
C MET A 147 3.08 -13.16 9.49
N LYS A 148 3.60 -12.40 10.46
CA LYS A 148 5.03 -12.06 10.52
C LYS A 148 5.87 -13.30 10.77
N VAL A 149 5.55 -14.09 11.79
CA VAL A 149 6.25 -15.35 12.10
C VAL A 149 6.20 -16.32 10.91
N PHE A 150 5.05 -16.41 10.23
CA PHE A 150 4.86 -17.23 9.04
C PHE A 150 5.82 -16.85 7.90
N LYS A 151 5.98 -15.54 7.64
CA LYS A 151 6.92 -15.02 6.63
C LYS A 151 8.38 -15.22 7.05
N ASP A 152 8.70 -14.91 8.30
CA ASP A 152 10.06 -15.06 8.85
C ASP A 152 10.49 -16.53 8.76
N ARG A 153 9.58 -17.48 9.03
CA ARG A 153 9.84 -18.92 8.88
C ARG A 153 10.05 -19.34 7.42
N ALA A 154 9.34 -18.71 6.47
CA ALA A 154 9.56 -18.93 5.04
C ALA A 154 10.98 -18.52 4.60
N GLN A 155 11.50 -17.44 5.18
CA GLN A 155 12.82 -16.88 4.91
C GLN A 155 13.93 -17.66 5.61
N ALA A 156 13.77 -17.98 6.90
CA ALA A 156 14.75 -18.68 7.72
C ALA A 156 15.06 -20.11 7.24
N GLY A 157 14.19 -20.70 6.41
CA GLY A 157 14.37 -22.07 5.91
C GLY A 157 13.92 -23.15 6.91
N GLY A 158 14.32 -24.39 6.65
CA GLY A 158 13.92 -25.56 7.44
C GLY A 158 12.76 -26.36 6.85
N LYS A 159 12.32 -27.39 7.60
CA LYS A 159 11.31 -28.37 7.14
C LYS A 159 9.98 -27.72 6.75
N ASP A 160 9.58 -26.67 7.45
CA ASP A 160 8.31 -25.97 7.22
C ASP A 160 8.39 -24.95 6.07
N ALA A 161 9.59 -24.45 5.76
CA ALA A 161 9.74 -23.34 4.81
C ALA A 161 9.28 -23.69 3.40
N SER A 162 9.40 -24.95 2.97
CA SER A 162 8.98 -25.38 1.63
C SER A 162 7.48 -25.18 1.40
N TRP A 163 6.63 -25.67 2.30
CA TRP A 163 5.18 -25.56 2.13
C TRP A 163 4.71 -24.12 2.35
N ILE A 164 5.31 -23.39 3.29
CA ILE A 164 5.03 -21.97 3.55
C ILE A 164 5.34 -21.13 2.31
N ARG A 165 6.51 -21.33 1.67
CA ARG A 165 6.88 -20.63 0.43
C ARG A 165 5.93 -20.97 -0.71
N LYS A 166 5.60 -22.25 -0.89
CA LYS A 166 4.62 -22.68 -1.90
C LYS A 166 3.26 -22.02 -1.68
N TRP A 167 2.80 -21.94 -0.43
CA TRP A 167 1.56 -21.27 -0.08
C TRP A 167 1.63 -19.76 -0.39
N LEU A 168 2.71 -19.07 -0.01
CA LEU A 168 2.89 -17.63 -0.28
C LEU A 168 2.91 -17.31 -1.78
N ILE A 169 3.55 -18.17 -2.59
CA ILE A 169 3.56 -18.03 -4.05
C ILE A 169 2.14 -18.18 -4.60
N ASN A 170 1.43 -19.25 -4.24
CA ASN A 170 0.07 -19.49 -4.70
C ASN A 170 -0.89 -18.39 -4.25
N TYR A 171 -0.76 -17.89 -3.03
CA TYR A 171 -1.55 -16.77 -2.51
C TYR A 171 -1.32 -15.47 -3.31
N ARG A 172 -0.05 -15.14 -3.60
CA ARG A 172 0.30 -13.98 -4.43
C ARG A 172 -0.22 -14.13 -5.86
N LEU A 173 -0.01 -15.29 -6.47
CA LEU A 173 -0.52 -15.59 -7.81
C LEU A 173 -2.04 -15.52 -7.86
N GLY A 174 -2.74 -16.05 -6.85
CA GLY A 174 -4.20 -15.95 -6.73
C GLY A 174 -4.67 -14.50 -6.67
N LYS A 175 -4.03 -13.66 -5.85
CA LYS A 175 -4.32 -12.23 -5.78
C LYS A 175 -4.02 -11.47 -7.07
N LEU A 176 -2.97 -11.83 -7.79
CA LEU A 176 -2.64 -11.23 -9.08
C LEU A 176 -3.66 -11.63 -10.15
N LYS A 177 -4.05 -12.91 -10.19
CA LYS A 177 -5.09 -13.41 -11.10
C LYS A 177 -6.44 -12.76 -10.84
N SER A 178 -6.84 -12.60 -9.57
CA SER A 178 -8.11 -11.94 -9.25
C SER A 178 -8.08 -10.46 -9.64
N LYS A 179 -6.98 -9.74 -9.37
CA LYS A 179 -6.81 -8.35 -9.84
C LYS A 179 -6.86 -8.26 -11.36
N ALA A 180 -6.13 -9.10 -12.07
CA ALA A 180 -6.14 -9.14 -13.53
C ALA A 180 -7.56 -9.41 -14.06
N ALA A 181 -8.28 -10.37 -13.49
CA ALA A 181 -9.66 -10.66 -13.86
C ALA A 181 -10.59 -9.46 -13.60
N THR A 182 -10.43 -8.76 -12.48
CA THR A 182 -11.21 -7.54 -12.21
C THR A 182 -10.90 -6.41 -13.18
N GLU A 183 -9.66 -6.25 -13.62
CA GLU A 183 -9.29 -5.23 -14.61
C GLU A 183 -9.78 -5.63 -16.02
N MET A 184 -9.70 -6.91 -16.40
CA MET A 184 -10.29 -7.40 -17.65
C MET A 184 -11.80 -7.18 -17.69
N THR A 185 -12.53 -7.53 -16.63
CA THR A 185 -13.99 -7.29 -16.59
C THR A 185 -14.35 -5.81 -16.64
N LYS A 186 -13.50 -4.91 -16.10
CA LYS A 186 -13.68 -3.46 -16.29
C LYS A 186 -13.42 -3.04 -17.74
N ALA A 187 -12.37 -3.57 -18.36
CA ALA A 187 -12.08 -3.32 -19.77
C ALA A 187 -13.21 -3.82 -20.69
N ASP A 188 -13.73 -5.02 -20.45
CA ASP A 188 -14.86 -5.57 -21.20
C ASP A 188 -16.12 -4.70 -21.06
N LYS A 189 -16.43 -4.26 -19.83
CA LYS A 189 -17.54 -3.31 -19.59
C LYS A 189 -17.32 -1.98 -20.29
N GLN A 190 -16.08 -1.50 -20.37
CA GLN A 190 -15.76 -0.27 -21.08
C GLN A 190 -15.94 -0.44 -22.59
N LEU A 191 -15.52 -1.57 -23.17
CA LEU A 191 -15.73 -1.90 -24.57
C LEU A 191 -17.21 -1.99 -24.93
N VAL A 192 -18.03 -2.62 -24.08
CA VAL A 192 -19.49 -2.68 -24.28
C VAL A 192 -20.10 -1.28 -24.32
N LYS A 193 -19.73 -0.40 -23.38
CA LYS A 193 -20.21 0.98 -23.36
C LYS A 193 -19.77 1.78 -24.58
N GLU A 194 -18.53 1.60 -25.02
CA GLU A 194 -18.01 2.25 -26.23
C GLU A 194 -18.79 1.80 -27.47
N LYS A 195 -19.08 0.50 -27.58
CA LYS A 195 -19.92 -0.04 -28.66
C LYS A 195 -21.34 0.53 -28.64
N GLU A 196 -22.00 0.55 -27.49
CA GLU A 196 -23.34 1.16 -27.33
C GLU A 196 -23.34 2.66 -27.67
N GLU A 197 -22.24 3.36 -27.45
CA GLU A 197 -22.07 4.75 -27.84
C GLU A 197 -21.93 4.90 -29.37
N TYR A 198 -21.16 4.03 -30.02
CA TYR A 198 -21.05 4.00 -31.48
C TYR A 198 -22.38 3.68 -32.15
N ASP A 199 -23.12 2.71 -31.65
CA ASP A 199 -24.44 2.34 -32.16
C ASP A 199 -25.40 3.55 -32.07
N ARG A 200 -25.40 4.27 -30.94
CA ARG A 200 -26.20 5.51 -30.80
C ARG A 200 -25.79 6.61 -31.78
N TRP A 201 -24.50 6.75 -32.09
CA TRP A 201 -24.02 7.73 -33.07
C TRP A 201 -24.43 7.35 -34.50
N LEU A 202 -24.40 6.06 -34.83
CA LEU A 202 -24.87 5.52 -36.10
C LEU A 202 -26.38 5.76 -36.26
N ASP A 203 -27.17 5.42 -35.25
CA ASP A 203 -28.63 5.61 -35.24
C ASP A 203 -29.02 7.08 -35.40
N ALA A 204 -28.25 7.98 -34.77
CA ALA A 204 -28.43 9.42 -34.91
C ALA A 204 -27.95 9.98 -36.27
N GLY A 205 -27.29 9.17 -37.11
CA GLY A 205 -26.78 9.59 -38.41
C GLY A 205 -25.60 10.57 -38.34
N PHE A 206 -24.81 10.54 -37.27
CA PHE A 206 -23.69 11.47 -37.10
C PHE A 206 -22.53 11.15 -38.03
N LYS A 207 -22.19 12.07 -38.92
CA LYS A 207 -21.07 11.86 -39.86
C LYS A 207 -19.72 11.80 -39.14
N PRO A 208 -18.73 11.02 -39.63
CA PRO A 208 -17.40 10.94 -39.04
C PRO A 208 -16.71 12.30 -38.82
N ASN A 209 -16.84 13.24 -39.77
CA ASN A 209 -16.26 14.58 -39.63
C ASN A 209 -16.88 15.36 -38.45
N TYR A 210 -18.19 15.25 -38.25
CA TYR A 210 -18.86 15.88 -37.11
C TYR A 210 -18.37 15.27 -35.78
N MET A 211 -18.23 13.95 -35.72
CA MET A 211 -17.70 13.28 -34.53
C MET A 211 -16.23 13.60 -34.27
N TYR A 212 -15.42 13.82 -35.32
CA TYR A 212 -14.05 14.28 -35.18
C TYR A 212 -13.96 15.62 -34.43
N GLU A 213 -14.82 16.57 -34.82
CA GLU A 213 -14.92 17.87 -34.15
C GLU A 213 -15.52 17.74 -32.74
N LYS A 214 -16.59 16.95 -32.57
CA LYS A 214 -17.28 16.77 -31.29
C LYS A 214 -16.39 16.13 -30.22
N LEU A 215 -15.47 15.26 -30.62
CA LEU A 215 -14.48 14.64 -29.75
C LEU A 215 -13.27 15.54 -29.45
N GLY A 216 -13.26 16.79 -29.94
CA GLY A 216 -12.21 17.78 -29.71
C GLY A 216 -10.92 17.52 -30.52
N LEU A 217 -10.97 16.64 -31.53
CA LEU A 217 -9.76 16.25 -32.27
C LEU A 217 -9.23 17.35 -33.18
N LYS A 218 -10.08 18.30 -33.58
CA LYS A 218 -9.68 19.48 -34.35
C LYS A 218 -8.77 20.41 -33.57
N GLU A 219 -9.05 20.61 -32.28
CA GLU A 219 -8.29 21.48 -31.39
C GLU A 219 -6.90 20.89 -31.05
N LEU A 220 -6.80 19.56 -31.02
CA LEU A 220 -5.55 18.85 -30.77
C LEU A 220 -4.56 18.95 -31.95
N GLY A 221 -5.02 19.26 -33.16
CA GLY A 221 -4.18 19.42 -34.35
C GLY A 221 -3.27 18.21 -34.58
N SER A 222 -1.96 18.45 -34.63
CA SER A 222 -0.95 17.40 -34.84
C SER A 222 -0.84 16.38 -33.70
N LYS A 223 -1.38 16.68 -32.51
CA LYS A 223 -1.40 15.76 -31.35
C LYS A 223 -2.64 14.88 -31.30
N ALA A 224 -3.59 15.05 -32.23
CA ALA A 224 -4.81 14.25 -32.26
C ALA A 224 -4.53 12.73 -32.29
N PRO A 225 -3.56 12.21 -33.08
CA PRO A 225 -3.29 10.78 -33.15
C PRO A 225 -2.89 10.11 -31.83
N ASP A 226 -2.32 10.86 -30.89
CA ASP A 226 -1.90 10.35 -29.58
C ASP A 226 -3.05 10.28 -28.56
N SER A 227 -4.22 10.81 -28.90
CA SER A 227 -5.38 10.86 -28.01
C SER A 227 -6.23 9.59 -28.06
N ILE A 228 -6.80 9.20 -26.91
CA ILE A 228 -7.78 8.11 -26.83
C ILE A 228 -9.01 8.39 -27.71
N ASN A 229 -9.40 9.67 -27.83
CA ASN A 229 -10.53 10.11 -28.64
C ASN A 229 -10.30 9.84 -30.14
N TYR A 230 -9.06 9.94 -30.62
CA TYR A 230 -8.75 9.65 -32.02
C TYR A 230 -8.93 8.17 -32.32
N ARG A 231 -8.50 7.28 -31.41
CA ARG A 231 -8.79 5.84 -31.53
C ARG A 231 -10.30 5.57 -31.62
N ARG A 232 -11.09 6.21 -30.74
CA ARG A 232 -12.57 6.07 -30.76
C ARG A 232 -13.17 6.54 -32.08
N TRP A 233 -12.72 7.69 -32.58
CA TRP A 233 -13.16 8.21 -33.87
C TRP A 233 -12.79 7.27 -35.03
N GLN A 234 -11.60 6.67 -35.02
CA GLN A 234 -11.19 5.71 -36.05
C GLN A 234 -12.07 4.46 -36.06
N GLU A 235 -12.37 3.91 -34.88
CA GLU A 235 -13.28 2.76 -34.76
C GLU A 235 -14.68 3.12 -35.26
N TYR A 236 -15.22 4.26 -34.84
CA TYR A 236 -16.51 4.74 -35.33
C TYR A 236 -16.54 4.95 -36.85
N SER A 237 -15.50 5.57 -37.41
CA SER A 237 -15.43 5.86 -38.85
C SER A 237 -15.47 4.58 -39.69
N LYS A 238 -14.81 3.51 -39.21
CA LYS A 238 -14.88 2.19 -39.86
C LYS A 238 -16.31 1.63 -39.82
N LEU A 239 -16.94 1.65 -38.64
CA LEU A 239 -18.33 1.17 -38.49
C LEU A 239 -19.31 1.94 -39.38
N TRP A 240 -19.11 3.25 -39.51
CA TRP A 240 -19.90 4.11 -40.39
C TRP A 240 -19.77 3.72 -41.87
N ASP A 241 -18.54 3.48 -42.34
CA ASP A 241 -18.28 3.06 -43.71
C ASP A 241 -18.88 1.69 -44.02
N ASP A 242 -18.81 0.77 -43.06
CA ASP A 242 -19.39 -0.57 -43.19
C ASP A 242 -20.93 -0.53 -43.22
N ALA A 243 -21.55 0.30 -42.36
CA ALA A 243 -23.00 0.52 -42.38
C ALA A 243 -23.48 1.12 -43.71
N LYS A 244 -22.72 2.07 -44.28
CA LYS A 244 -23.02 2.63 -45.61
C LYS A 244 -22.96 1.57 -46.71
N LYS A 245 -21.93 0.72 -46.71
CA LYS A 245 -21.81 -0.37 -47.70
C LYS A 245 -22.98 -1.33 -47.60
N ALA A 246 -23.42 -1.66 -46.39
CA ALA A 246 -24.56 -2.54 -46.17
C ALA A 246 -25.87 -1.97 -46.75
N ASN A 247 -26.14 -0.67 -46.55
CA ASN A 247 -27.34 -0.01 -47.08
C ASN A 247 -27.35 0.15 -48.60
N VAL A 248 -26.19 0.09 -49.27
CA VAL A 248 -26.11 0.13 -50.74
C VAL A 248 -26.36 -1.25 -51.36
N ALA A 249 -26.14 -2.32 -50.60
CA ALA A 249 -26.31 -3.69 -51.05
C ALA A 249 -27.74 -4.23 -50.84
N SER A 250 -28.56 -3.56 -50.03
CA SER A 250 -29.97 -3.86 -49.77
C SER A 250 -30.90 -3.16 -50.76
#